data_AF-A0A4Y2VM54-F1
#
_entry.id   AF-A0A4Y2VM54-F1
#
_cell.length_a   1.000
_cell.length_b   1.000
_cell.length_c   1.000
_cell.angle_alpha   90.00
_cell.angle_beta   90.00
_cell.angle_gamma   90.00
#
_symmetry.space_group_name_H-M   'P 1'
#
loop_
_entity.id
_entity.type
_entity.pdbx_description
1 polymer ?
#
loop_
_entity_poly.entity_id
_entity_poly.type
_entity_poly.pdbx_seq_one_letter_code
_entity_poly.pdbx_strand_id
1 'polypeptide(L)'
;MLAEKPVLRIYNPNYETELHTDASLEGYGAILMKKSPDDKNFHPTYYMSKKTTDAEKKYSSYELEALAVIEAVKKFRVYLLGIPFKIVTDCSALEKTMQKKRLGYSRWTLGFIAGRIQLRH
;
A
#
# COMPACT_ATOMS: atom_id res chain seq x y z
N MET A 1 15.51 -15.65 14.54
CA MET A 1 16.56 -14.94 13.78
C MET A 1 16.06 -14.78 12.35
N LEU A 2 15.42 -13.66 12.01
CA LEU A 2 14.90 -13.39 10.66
C LEU A 2 15.57 -12.11 10.16
N ALA A 3 16.81 -12.24 9.76
CA ALA A 3 17.57 -11.15 9.15
C ALA A 3 18.39 -11.70 7.98
N GLU A 4 17.74 -12.45 7.09
CA GLU A 4 18.21 -12.50 5.71
C GLU A 4 17.90 -11.14 5.09
N LYS A 5 18.96 -10.42 4.69
CA LYS A 5 18.84 -9.12 4.05
C LYS A 5 17.91 -9.26 2.84
N PRO A 6 16.72 -8.62 2.82
CA PRO A 6 16.01 -8.51 1.55
C PRO A 6 16.93 -7.73 0.62
N VAL A 7 17.38 -8.37 -0.45
CA VAL A 7 18.16 -7.72 -1.50
C VAL A 7 17.22 -6.70 -2.13
N LEU A 8 17.30 -5.45 -1.68
CA LEU A 8 16.57 -4.33 -2.26
C LEU A 8 16.99 -4.24 -3.73
N ARG A 9 16.10 -4.65 -4.64
CA ARG A 9 16.36 -4.56 -6.08
C ARG A 9 16.14 -3.13 -6.57
N ILE A 10 16.89 -2.75 -7.59
CA ILE A 10 16.78 -1.44 -8.23
C ILE A 10 15.37 -1.28 -8.82
N TYR A 11 14.77 -0.12 -8.59
CA TYR A 11 13.45 0.24 -9.11
C TYR A 11 13.47 0.28 -10.65
N ASN A 12 12.62 -0.53 -11.29
CA ASN A 12 12.34 -0.43 -12.73
C ASN A 12 10.83 -0.18 -12.96
N PRO A 13 10.45 0.92 -13.65
CA PRO A 13 9.05 1.27 -13.87
C PRO A 13 8.26 0.27 -14.73
N ASN A 14 8.94 -0.60 -15.49
CA ASN A 14 8.28 -1.57 -16.37
C ASN A 14 7.82 -2.85 -15.65
N TYR A 15 8.17 -3.01 -14.37
CA TYR A 15 7.85 -4.23 -13.62
C TYR A 15 6.53 -4.10 -12.88
N GLU A 16 5.80 -5.22 -12.82
CA GLU A 16 4.59 -5.36 -12.00
C GLU A 16 4.88 -4.91 -10.57
N THR A 17 4.11 -3.93 -10.11
CA THR A 17 4.31 -3.29 -8.81
C THR A 17 3.10 -3.58 -7.93
N GLU A 18 3.36 -4.14 -6.74
CA GLU A 18 2.36 -4.41 -5.72
C GLU A 18 2.67 -3.59 -4.47
N LEU A 19 1.66 -2.96 -3.90
CA LEU A 19 1.73 -2.21 -2.67
C LEU A 19 0.95 -2.98 -1.61
N HIS A 20 1.67 -3.59 -0.68
CA HIS A 20 1.08 -4.29 0.44
C HIS A 20 0.91 -3.31 1.59
N THR A 21 -0.26 -3.27 2.21
CA THR A 21 -0.55 -2.39 3.35
C THR A 21 -1.13 -3.21 4.48
N ASP A 22 -0.77 -2.83 5.71
CA ASP A 22 -1.24 -3.46 6.93
C ASP A 22 -1.35 -2.38 8.02
N ALA A 23 -2.44 -2.38 8.77
CA ALA A 23 -2.68 -1.44 9.84
C ALA A 23 -3.11 -2.14 11.12
N SER A 24 -2.59 -1.62 12.23
CA SER A 24 -2.94 -2.05 13.57
C SER A 24 -3.19 -0.83 14.46
N LEU A 25 -3.77 -1.07 15.63
CA LEU A 25 -3.94 -0.02 16.64
C LEU A 25 -2.61 0.60 17.07
N GLU A 26 -1.48 -0.11 16.97
CA GLU A 26 -0.17 0.39 17.39
C GLU A 26 0.58 1.16 16.29
N GLY A 27 0.26 0.87 15.03
CA GLY A 27 1.00 1.38 13.89
C GLY A 27 0.48 0.82 12.58
N TYR A 28 0.81 1.50 11.50
CA TYR A 28 0.54 1.04 10.16
C TYR A 28 1.82 1.00 9.33
N GLY A 29 1.83 0.12 8.35
CA GLY A 29 2.96 -0.12 7.48
C GLY A 29 2.54 -0.39 6.05
N ALA A 30 3.51 -0.26 5.16
CA ALA A 30 3.35 -0.63 3.78
C ALA A 30 4.66 -1.11 3.18
N ILE A 31 4.56 -2.03 2.21
CA ILE A 31 5.70 -2.61 1.51
C ILE A 31 5.43 -2.44 0.01
N LEU A 32 6.34 -1.74 -0.66
CA LEU A 32 6.35 -1.69 -2.12
C LEU A 32 7.13 -2.89 -2.62
N MET A 33 6.45 -3.81 -3.29
CA MET A 33 7.02 -5.01 -3.90
C MET A 33 7.04 -4.87 -5.42
N LYS A 34 8.08 -5.38 -6.05
CA LYS A 34 8.21 -5.45 -7.51
C LYS A 34 8.49 -6.86 -7.95
N LYS A 35 7.81 -7.28 -9.02
CA LYS A 35 8.04 -8.56 -9.65
C LYS A 35 9.36 -8.55 -10.41
N SER A 36 10.27 -9.44 -10.07
CA SER A 36 11.49 -9.61 -10.85
C SER A 36 11.17 -10.31 -12.17
N PRO A 37 11.73 -9.86 -13.31
CA PRO A 37 11.62 -10.60 -14.56
C PRO A 37 12.43 -11.90 -14.54
N ASP A 38 13.46 -11.99 -13.70
CA ASP A 38 14.42 -13.09 -13.64
C ASP A 38 13.82 -14.34 -12.98
N ASP A 39 13.18 -14.16 -11.83
CA ASP A 39 12.66 -15.25 -10.99
C ASP A 39 11.12 -15.26 -10.93
N LYS A 40 10.45 -14.29 -11.58
CA LYS A 40 8.99 -14.04 -11.52
C LYS A 40 8.40 -13.83 -10.12
N ASN A 41 9.23 -13.80 -9.08
CA ASN A 41 8.85 -13.55 -7.70
C ASN A 41 8.82 -12.07 -7.35
N PHE A 42 8.02 -11.73 -6.34
CA PHE A 42 7.91 -10.38 -5.80
C PHE A 42 9.02 -10.12 -4.77
N HIS A 43 9.79 -9.07 -5.01
CA HIS A 43 10.83 -8.61 -4.09
C HIS A 43 10.46 -7.26 -3.49
N PRO A 44 10.64 -7.08 -2.18
CA PRO A 44 10.44 -5.80 -1.53
C PRO A 44 11.50 -4.79 -2.02
N THR A 45 11.03 -3.63 -2.46
CA THR A 45 11.84 -2.51 -2.94
C THR A 45 11.91 -1.40 -1.88
N TYR A 46 10.79 -1.14 -1.19
CA TYR A 46 10.73 -0.16 -0.12
C TYR A 46 9.78 -0.60 0.99
N TYR A 47 10.10 -0.15 2.20
CA TYR A 47 9.29 -0.35 3.40
C TYR A 47 8.89 1.01 3.97
N MET A 48 7.69 1.06 4.51
CA MET A 48 7.16 2.16 5.29
C MET A 48 6.59 1.58 6.58
N SER A 49 6.89 2.22 7.70
CA SER A 49 6.23 1.96 8.97
C SER A 49 6.08 3.29 9.71
N LYS A 50 4.93 3.46 10.37
CA LYS A 50 4.61 4.65 11.15
C LYS A 50 3.76 4.24 12.35
N LYS A 51 4.07 4.80 13.52
CA LYS A 51 3.28 4.59 14.73
C LYS A 51 1.99 5.40 14.67
N THR A 52 0.91 4.85 15.19
CA THR A 52 -0.34 5.56 15.36
C THR A 52 -0.21 6.59 16.49
N THR A 53 -0.72 7.79 16.26
CA THR A 53 -0.93 8.82 17.27
C THR A 53 -2.16 8.50 18.12
N ASP A 54 -2.28 9.10 19.31
CA ASP A 54 -3.47 8.94 20.17
C ASP A 54 -4.79 9.34 19.51
N ALA A 55 -4.75 10.20 18.50
CA ALA A 55 -5.92 10.51 17.67
C ALA A 55 -6.25 9.35 16.71
N GLU A 56 -5.24 8.80 16.04
CA GLU A 56 -5.41 7.68 15.10
C GLU A 56 -5.82 6.39 15.84
N LYS A 57 -5.37 6.17 17.07
CA LYS A 57 -5.77 5.02 17.91
C LYS A 57 -7.27 4.94 18.21
N LYS A 58 -8.00 6.06 18.08
CA LYS A 58 -9.45 6.11 18.29
C LYS A 58 -10.24 5.72 17.04
N TYR A 59 -9.57 5.61 15.90
CA TYR A 59 -10.20 5.19 14.65
C TYR A 59 -10.54 3.70 14.68
N SER A 60 -11.60 3.34 13.96
CA SER A 60 -11.91 1.94 13.72
C SER A 60 -10.79 1.27 12.91
N SER A 61 -10.61 -0.05 13.05
CA SER A 61 -9.65 -0.83 12.25
C SER A 61 -9.80 -0.53 10.75
N TYR A 62 -11.03 -0.30 10.28
CA TYR A 62 -11.32 0.07 8.91
C TYR A 62 -10.74 1.44 8.50
N GLU A 63 -10.85 2.43 9.36
CA GLU A 63 -10.33 3.78 9.11
C GLU A 63 -8.80 3.81 9.17
N LEU A 64 -8.20 3.00 10.07
CA LEU A 64 -6.76 2.81 10.15
C LEU A 64 -6.19 2.18 8.88
N GLU A 65 -6.87 1.17 8.34
CA GLU A 65 -6.49 0.54 7.07
C GLU A 65 -6.57 1.54 5.90
N ALA A 66 -7.66 2.30 5.82
CA ALA A 66 -7.80 3.35 4.81
C ALA A 66 -6.69 4.42 4.93
N LEU A 67 -6.34 4.80 6.16
CA LEU A 67 -5.25 5.72 6.44
C LEU A 67 -3.89 5.16 6.02
N ALA A 68 -3.64 3.88 6.29
CA ALA A 68 -2.41 3.19 5.89
C ALA A 68 -2.24 3.21 4.37
N VAL A 69 -3.30 2.91 3.61
CA VAL A 69 -3.29 2.98 2.14
C VAL A 69 -3.00 4.41 1.66
N ILE A 70 -3.68 5.41 2.22
CA ILE A 70 -3.48 6.82 1.84
C ILE A 70 -2.04 7.26 2.10
N GLU A 71 -1.51 6.98 3.29
CA GLU A 71 -0.16 7.35 3.68
C GLU A 71 0.89 6.59 2.85
N ALA A 72 0.66 5.31 2.54
CA ALA A 72 1.51 4.51 1.67
C ALA A 72 1.56 5.09 0.25
N VAL A 73 0.40 5.39 -0.34
CA VAL A 73 0.34 5.97 -1.69
C VAL A 73 1.00 7.35 -1.73
N LYS A 74 0.80 8.18 -0.70
CA LYS A 74 1.51 9.48 -0.59
C LYS A 74 3.02 9.28 -0.52
N LYS A 75 3.50 8.34 0.31
CA LYS A 75 4.93 8.08 0.51
C LYS A 75 5.58 7.54 -0.76
N PHE A 76 4.90 6.62 -1.46
CA PHE A 76 5.39 5.99 -2.68
C PHE A 76 4.93 6.70 -3.95
N ARG A 77 4.38 7.92 -3.85
CA ARG A 77 3.88 8.69 -5.00
C ARG A 77 4.89 8.77 -6.14
N VAL A 78 6.16 9.01 -5.83
CA VAL A 78 7.24 9.12 -6.82
C VAL A 78 7.49 7.81 -7.59
N TYR A 79 7.13 6.67 -7.00
CA TYR A 79 7.28 5.33 -7.59
C TYR A 79 6.00 4.81 -8.23
N LEU A 80 4.83 5.34 -7.85
CA LEU A 80 3.53 4.89 -8.35
C LEU A 80 2.98 5.79 -9.47
N LEU A 81 3.53 7.00 -9.62
CA LEU A 81 3.06 7.95 -10.63
C LEU A 81 3.38 7.42 -12.03
N GLY A 82 2.34 7.30 -12.87
CA GLY A 82 2.49 6.91 -14.27
C GLY A 82 2.64 5.41 -14.52
N ILE A 83 2.52 4.57 -13.49
CA ILE A 83 2.54 3.11 -13.64
C ILE A 83 1.23 2.47 -13.14
N PRO A 84 0.76 1.38 -13.75
CA PRO A 84 -0.27 0.54 -13.14
C PRO A 84 0.36 -0.21 -11.96
N PHE A 85 -0.36 -0.28 -10.85
CA PHE A 85 0.07 -1.02 -9.67
C PHE A 85 -1.11 -1.77 -9.04
N LYS A 86 -0.82 -2.71 -8.15
CA LYS A 86 -1.83 -3.42 -7.37
C LYS A 86 -1.74 -3.03 -5.90
N ILE A 87 -2.86 -2.82 -5.22
CA ILE A 87 -2.89 -2.64 -3.76
C ILE A 87 -3.37 -3.94 -3.14
N VAL A 88 -2.60 -4.46 -2.19
CA VAL A 88 -2.86 -5.69 -1.45
C VAL A 88 -3.06 -5.33 0.03
N THR A 89 -4.29 -5.52 0.52
CA THR A 89 -4.69 -5.28 1.93
C THR A 89 -5.48 -6.49 2.42
N ASP A 90 -5.44 -6.75 3.72
CA ASP A 90 -6.27 -7.74 4.42
C ASP A 90 -7.69 -7.22 4.71
N CYS A 91 -7.93 -5.91 4.53
CA CYS A 91 -9.20 -5.28 4.83
C CYS A 91 -10.20 -5.37 3.67
N SER A 92 -11.09 -6.37 3.74
CA SER A 92 -12.20 -6.57 2.79
C SER A 92 -13.21 -5.41 2.73
N ALA A 93 -13.25 -4.54 3.74
CA ALA A 93 -14.08 -3.34 3.72
C ALA A 93 -13.48 -2.22 2.84
N LEU A 94 -12.16 -2.19 2.65
CA LEU A 94 -11.47 -1.18 1.84
C LEU A 94 -11.71 -1.39 0.35
N GLU A 95 -11.75 -2.66 -0.07
CA GLU A 95 -12.17 -3.06 -1.42
C GLU A 95 -13.56 -2.49 -1.77
N LYS A 96 -14.52 -2.67 -0.85
CA LYS A 96 -15.90 -2.21 -1.03
C LYS A 96 -15.98 -0.69 -1.10
N THR A 97 -15.21 0.03 -0.29
CA THR A 97 -15.28 1.49 -0.23
C THR A 97 -14.61 2.18 -1.41
N MET A 98 -13.51 1.63 -1.94
CA MET A 98 -12.90 2.13 -3.17
C MET A 98 -13.74 1.79 -4.41
N GLN A 99 -14.37 0.61 -4.47
CA GLN A 99 -15.38 0.31 -5.51
C GLN A 99 -16.57 1.28 -5.44
N LYS A 100 -17.01 1.59 -4.22
CA LYS A 100 -18.14 2.49 -3.96
C LYS A 100 -17.73 3.96 -4.00
N LYS A 101 -16.78 4.38 -4.86
CA LYS A 101 -16.48 5.75 -5.39
C LYS A 101 -16.82 7.00 -4.51
N ARG A 102 -16.90 6.87 -3.19
CA ARG A 102 -17.55 7.80 -2.27
C ARG A 102 -16.71 7.93 -1.00
N LEU A 103 -15.40 8.00 -1.18
CA LEU A 103 -14.53 8.60 -0.20
C LEU A 103 -14.62 10.11 -0.42
N GLY A 104 -15.33 10.80 0.49
CA GLY A 104 -15.40 12.27 0.60
C GLY A 104 -14.06 12.94 0.93
N TYR A 105 -12.93 12.29 0.61
CA TYR A 105 -11.57 12.84 0.64
C TYR A 105 -11.21 13.40 -0.74
N SER A 106 -12.16 14.08 -1.36
CA SER A 106 -12.25 14.45 -2.78
C SER A 106 -11.20 15.45 -3.29
N ARG A 107 -10.19 15.80 -2.48
CA ARG A 107 -9.06 16.63 -2.93
C ARG A 107 -7.81 15.82 -3.30
N TRP A 108 -7.67 14.59 -2.78
CA TRP A 108 -6.46 13.77 -2.95
C TRP A 108 -6.70 12.50 -3.77
N THR A 109 -7.96 12.11 -3.98
CA THR A 109 -8.35 10.89 -4.70
C THR A 109 -8.38 11.05 -6.23
N LEU A 110 -8.41 12.28 -6.76
CA LEU A 110 -8.60 12.54 -8.20
C LEU A 110 -7.37 12.25 -9.09
N GLY A 111 -6.19 12.00 -8.52
CA GLY A 111 -4.96 11.76 -9.29
C GLY A 111 -4.49 10.31 -9.40
N PHE A 112 -5.13 9.34 -8.73
CA PHE A 112 -4.51 8.05 -8.39
C PHE A 112 -5.36 6.81 -8.71
N ILE A 113 -6.14 6.84 -9.79
CA ILE A 113 -7.01 5.71 -10.18
C ILE A 113 -6.37 4.88 -11.31
N ALA A 114 -5.17 4.36 -11.06
CA ALA A 114 -4.57 3.31 -11.89
C ALA A 114 -4.22 2.03 -11.08
N GLY A 115 -4.54 2.02 -9.78
CA GLY A 115 -4.32 0.87 -8.91
C GLY A 115 -5.48 -0.14 -9.01
N ARG A 116 -5.20 -1.39 -9.36
CA ARG A 116 -6.17 -2.49 -9.15
C ARG A 116 -6.04 -3.00 -7.71
N ILE A 117 -7.14 -3.16 -6.99
CA ILE A 117 -7.11 -3.64 -5.60
C ILE A 117 -7.32 -5.15 -5.61
N GLN A 118 -6.59 -5.86 -4.77
CA GLN A 118 -6.76 -7.29 -4.58
C GLN A 118 -6.65 -7.62 -3.09
N LEU A 119 -7.59 -8.38 -2.57
CA LEU A 119 -7.52 -8.84 -1.18
C LEU A 119 -6.45 -9.91 -1.03
N ARG A 120 -5.68 -9.81 0.05
CA ARG A 120 -4.83 -10.90 0.50
C ARG A 120 -5.72 -11.90 1.24
N HIS A 121 -5.98 -13.05 0.62
CA HIS A 121 -6.87 -14.09 1.15
C HIS A 121 -6.10 -15.17 1.91
#